data_AF-A0A7J8WXA5-F1
#
_entry.id   AF-A0A7J8WXA5-F1
#
_cell.length_a   1.000
_cell.length_b   1.000
_cell.length_c   1.000
_cell.angle_alpha   90.00
_cell.angle_beta   90.00
_cell.angle_gamma   90.00
#
_symmetry.space_group_name_H-M   'P 1'
#
loop_
_entity.id
_entity.type
_entity.pdbx_description
1 polymer ?
#
loop_
_entity_poly.entity_id
_entity_poly.type
_entity_poly.pdbx_seq_one_letter_code
_entity_poly.pdbx_strand_id
1 'polypeptide(L)'
;MIETLFGYASADKNKNDKKKDASTQESVPQYIQLLDPKKAQNLAILLRALNVTTEEVCDALREGNELPVELLQTLLKMAPTMDEELKLRMFNGEISQLGPAERFLKVLVDIPFAFKRMEVLLYMCSLYEEVTFARESFETLEIACKELRSSRLFLKLLEAVLKTGNRMNDGTFRGGAQAFKLDTLLKLSDVKGVDGKTTLLHFVVQEIIRTEGLRAARAARENKSSILEDVSPDMEEHFHNLGLEVVSRLSSELENVKKAAAIDAETLTGTVAKLGHGLLKARDFLKSEMKNTNEQ
;
A
#
# COMPACT_ATOMS: atom_id res chain seq x y z
N MET A 1 8.29 36.83 -29.87
CA MET A 1 7.51 35.75 -29.21
C MET A 1 7.56 35.81 -27.68
N ILE A 2 8.60 36.35 -27.03
CA ILE A 2 8.62 36.52 -25.56
C ILE A 2 8.01 37.86 -25.09
N GLU A 3 8.11 38.90 -25.92
CA GLU A 3 7.50 40.22 -25.66
C GLU A 3 5.96 40.19 -25.70
N THR A 4 5.38 39.25 -26.44
CA THR A 4 3.92 38.99 -26.44
C THR A 4 3.43 38.28 -25.18
N LEU A 5 4.30 37.57 -24.45
CA LEU A 5 3.95 36.90 -23.20
C LEU A 5 4.32 37.71 -21.94
N PHE A 6 5.32 38.61 -22.02
CA PHE A 6 5.89 39.28 -20.85
C PHE A 6 6.19 40.79 -21.05
N GLY A 7 5.66 41.42 -22.11
CA GLY A 7 5.89 42.83 -22.40
C GLY A 7 5.12 43.79 -21.48
N TYR A 8 5.81 44.75 -20.90
CA TYR A 8 5.24 45.84 -20.10
C TYR A 8 4.70 46.94 -21.03
N ALA A 9 3.40 47.23 -21.00
CA ALA A 9 2.83 48.31 -21.80
C ALA A 9 3.17 49.68 -21.18
N SER A 10 4.10 50.41 -21.80
CA SER A 10 4.41 51.79 -21.41
C SER A 10 3.24 52.71 -21.77
N ALA A 11 2.67 53.36 -20.76
CA ALA A 11 1.63 54.38 -20.91
C ALA A 11 2.23 55.66 -21.48
N ASP A 12 2.12 55.86 -22.79
CA ASP A 12 2.38 57.17 -23.40
C ASP A 12 1.21 58.12 -23.15
N LYS A 13 1.46 59.10 -22.27
CA LYS A 13 0.65 60.31 -22.15
C LYS A 13 0.84 61.15 -23.41
N ASN A 14 -0.25 61.44 -24.13
CA ASN A 14 -0.44 62.76 -24.74
C ASN A 14 -1.92 63.08 -24.97
N LYS A 15 -2.35 64.21 -24.39
CA LYS A 15 -3.66 64.85 -24.57
C LYS A 15 -3.82 65.36 -26.01
N ASN A 16 -4.97 65.10 -26.62
CA ASN A 16 -5.76 66.16 -27.28
C ASN A 16 -7.19 65.70 -27.64
N ASP A 17 -8.13 66.63 -27.48
CA ASP A 17 -9.59 66.52 -27.66
C ASP A 17 -10.04 66.06 -29.06
N LYS A 18 -11.04 65.15 -29.09
CA LYS A 18 -12.26 65.23 -29.94
C LYS A 18 -13.27 64.09 -29.65
N LYS A 19 -14.55 64.46 -29.68
CA LYS A 19 -15.80 63.67 -29.50
C LYS A 19 -15.91 62.41 -30.37
N LYS A 20 -16.73 61.44 -29.87
CA LYS A 20 -17.29 60.20 -30.49
C LYS A 20 -16.24 59.09 -30.67
N ASP A 21 -16.44 57.83 -30.28
CA ASP A 21 -17.64 57.01 -30.07
C ASP A 21 -17.44 56.06 -28.86
N ALA A 22 -18.53 55.68 -28.21
CA ALA A 22 -18.55 54.66 -27.17
C ALA A 22 -18.39 53.26 -27.80
N SER A 23 -17.17 52.72 -27.83
CA SER A 23 -16.90 51.32 -28.17
C SER A 23 -16.71 50.48 -26.90
N THR A 24 -17.67 49.58 -26.67
CA THR A 24 -17.48 48.23 -26.11
C THR A 24 -16.54 48.11 -24.90
N GLN A 25 -17.07 48.40 -23.70
CA GLN A 25 -16.74 47.54 -22.57
C GLN A 25 -17.35 46.16 -22.88
N GLU A 26 -16.50 45.15 -23.11
CA GLU A 26 -16.96 43.76 -23.07
C GLU A 26 -17.59 43.54 -21.69
N SER A 27 -18.92 43.51 -21.66
CA SER A 27 -19.68 43.16 -20.47
C SER A 27 -19.26 41.76 -20.09
N VAL A 28 -18.56 41.61 -18.96
CA VAL A 28 -18.32 40.31 -18.34
C VAL A 28 -19.70 39.63 -18.26
N PRO A 29 -19.89 38.46 -18.90
CA PRO A 29 -21.21 37.83 -18.95
C PRO A 29 -21.69 37.60 -17.51
N GLN A 30 -22.81 38.22 -17.17
CA GLN A 30 -23.39 38.14 -15.85
C GLN A 30 -24.14 36.80 -15.75
N TYR A 31 -23.43 35.77 -15.28
CA TYR A 31 -23.99 34.44 -15.10
C TYR A 31 -24.89 34.39 -13.85
N ILE A 32 -25.92 33.55 -13.92
CA ILE A 32 -26.76 33.21 -12.78
C ILE A 32 -25.94 32.33 -11.83
N GLN A 33 -25.91 32.73 -10.57
CA GLN A 33 -25.12 32.08 -9.54
C GLN A 33 -26.02 31.21 -8.65
N LEU A 34 -25.88 29.89 -8.79
CA LEU A 34 -26.67 28.91 -8.02
C LEU A 34 -25.87 28.25 -6.89
N LEU A 35 -24.54 28.30 -7.01
CA LEU A 35 -23.58 27.72 -6.06
C LEU A 35 -22.97 28.82 -5.19
N ASP A 36 -22.35 28.41 -4.09
CA ASP A 36 -21.44 29.30 -3.36
C ASP A 36 -20.34 29.85 -4.31
N PRO A 37 -20.07 31.17 -4.30
CA PRO A 37 -19.11 31.79 -5.22
C PRO A 37 -17.70 31.16 -5.18
N LYS A 38 -17.23 30.78 -3.99
CA LYS A 38 -15.91 30.18 -3.81
C LYS A 38 -15.90 28.75 -4.36
N LYS A 39 -16.97 27.98 -4.12
CA LYS A 39 -17.14 26.65 -4.72
C LYS A 39 -17.17 26.72 -6.24
N ALA A 40 -17.99 27.60 -6.81
CA ALA A 40 -18.10 27.79 -8.26
C ALA A 40 -16.74 28.14 -8.90
N GLN A 41 -16.00 29.07 -8.29
CA GLN A 41 -14.67 29.46 -8.76
C GLN A 41 -13.68 28.28 -8.70
N ASN A 42 -13.65 27.53 -7.60
CA ASN A 42 -12.76 26.38 -7.45
C ASN A 42 -13.07 25.29 -8.48
N LEU A 43 -14.35 25.00 -8.72
CA LEU A 43 -14.79 24.04 -9.74
C LEU A 43 -14.41 24.50 -11.15
N ALA A 44 -14.59 25.78 -11.47
CA ALA A 44 -14.21 26.32 -12.77
C ALA A 44 -12.69 26.24 -13.03
N ILE A 45 -11.87 26.50 -12.00
CA ILE A 45 -10.41 26.33 -12.08
C ILE A 45 -10.06 24.85 -12.29
N LEU A 46 -10.68 23.96 -11.52
CA LEU A 46 -10.45 22.51 -11.61
C LEU A 46 -10.75 21.96 -13.01
N LEU A 47 -11.92 22.29 -13.55
CA LEU A 47 -12.36 21.86 -14.87
C LEU A 47 -11.38 22.32 -15.96
N ARG A 48 -10.80 23.53 -15.81
CA ARG A 48 -9.79 24.03 -16.73
C ARG A 48 -8.43 23.34 -16.57
N ALA A 49 -8.07 22.95 -15.35
CA ALA A 49 -6.76 22.36 -15.06
C ALA A 49 -6.65 20.88 -15.46
N LEU A 50 -7.72 20.11 -15.28
CA LEU A 50 -7.69 18.65 -15.46
C LEU A 50 -7.96 18.20 -16.90
N ASN A 51 -8.35 19.11 -17.79
CA ASN A 51 -8.59 18.84 -19.22
C ASN A 51 -9.51 17.62 -19.48
N VAL A 52 -10.43 17.34 -18.56
CA VAL A 52 -11.47 16.31 -18.70
C VAL A 52 -12.78 17.00 -19.05
N THR A 53 -13.45 16.49 -20.08
CA THR A 53 -14.72 17.01 -20.58
C THR A 53 -15.88 16.62 -19.67
N THR A 54 -16.99 17.35 -19.77
CA THR A 54 -18.20 17.01 -19.01
C THR A 54 -18.77 15.67 -19.48
N GLU A 55 -18.68 15.40 -20.78
CA GLU A 55 -19.10 14.15 -21.40
C GLU A 55 -18.32 12.96 -20.83
N GLU A 56 -16.98 13.02 -20.75
CA GLU A 56 -16.16 11.93 -20.18
C GLU A 56 -16.54 11.60 -18.73
N VAL A 57 -16.82 12.62 -17.91
CA VAL A 57 -17.28 12.39 -16.52
C VAL A 57 -18.67 11.73 -16.52
N CYS A 58 -19.57 12.16 -17.40
CA CYS A 58 -20.90 11.56 -17.50
C CYS A 58 -20.84 10.10 -17.96
N ASP A 59 -20.02 9.80 -18.95
CA ASP A 59 -19.82 8.45 -19.47
C ASP A 59 -19.21 7.55 -18.41
N ALA A 60 -18.20 8.02 -17.68
CA ALA A 60 -17.64 7.30 -16.54
C ALA A 60 -18.69 6.96 -15.48
N LEU A 61 -19.57 7.91 -15.13
CA LEU A 61 -20.62 7.67 -14.14
C LEU A 61 -21.71 6.72 -14.63
N ARG A 62 -21.96 6.65 -15.94
CA ARG A 62 -22.98 5.76 -16.54
C ARG A 62 -22.45 4.36 -16.78
N GLU A 63 -21.30 4.25 -17.44
CA GLU A 63 -20.71 3.01 -17.94
C GLU A 63 -19.67 2.40 -16.99
N GLY A 64 -19.17 3.18 -16.02
CA GLY A 64 -18.14 2.70 -15.09
C GLY A 64 -16.71 2.89 -15.60
N ASN A 65 -16.48 3.75 -16.58
CA ASN A 65 -15.13 4.02 -17.12
C ASN A 65 -14.23 4.69 -16.06
N GLU A 66 -12.92 4.43 -16.17
CA GLU A 66 -11.94 5.00 -15.26
C GLU A 66 -11.79 6.51 -15.43
N LEU A 67 -11.63 7.20 -14.30
CA LEU A 67 -11.28 8.60 -14.23
C LEU A 67 -10.04 8.78 -13.36
N PRO A 68 -9.27 9.86 -13.54
CA PRO A 68 -8.15 10.16 -12.67
C PRO A 68 -8.59 10.24 -11.19
N VAL A 69 -7.85 9.56 -10.31
CA VAL A 69 -8.15 9.53 -8.86
C VAL A 69 -8.24 10.93 -8.26
N GLU A 70 -7.32 11.82 -8.65
CA GLU A 70 -7.30 13.22 -8.19
C GLU A 70 -8.56 13.99 -8.63
N LEU A 71 -9.07 13.72 -9.84
CA LEU A 71 -10.32 14.29 -10.34
C LEU A 71 -11.49 13.83 -9.47
N LEU A 72 -11.63 12.51 -9.28
CA LEU A 72 -12.70 11.92 -8.47
C LEU A 72 -12.71 12.46 -7.03
N GLN A 73 -11.54 12.48 -6.38
CA GLN A 73 -11.40 13.00 -5.01
C GLN A 73 -11.78 14.48 -4.92
N THR A 74 -11.40 15.27 -5.91
CA THR A 74 -11.68 16.72 -5.89
C THR A 74 -13.16 16.99 -6.19
N LEU A 75 -13.75 16.28 -7.16
CA LEU A 75 -15.17 16.38 -7.47
C LEU A 75 -16.05 15.97 -6.28
N LEU A 76 -15.69 14.91 -5.56
CA LEU A 76 -16.39 14.49 -4.33
C LEU A 76 -16.34 15.56 -3.23
N LYS A 77 -15.20 16.25 -3.06
CA LYS A 77 -15.08 17.38 -2.12
C LYS A 77 -15.94 18.59 -2.52
N MET A 78 -16.26 18.72 -3.80
CA MET A 78 -17.04 19.82 -4.36
C MET A 78 -18.50 19.44 -4.61
N ALA A 79 -18.98 18.34 -4.03
CA ALA A 79 -20.37 17.93 -4.15
C ALA A 79 -21.33 19.08 -3.76
N PRO A 80 -22.43 19.27 -4.52
CA PRO A 80 -23.44 20.24 -4.16
C PRO A 80 -24.08 19.84 -2.83
N THR A 81 -24.41 20.84 -2.02
CA THR A 81 -25.30 20.65 -0.88
C THR A 81 -26.71 20.31 -1.36
N MET A 82 -27.58 19.80 -0.48
CA MET A 82 -28.96 19.48 -0.84
C MET A 82 -29.73 20.70 -1.41
N ASP A 83 -29.47 21.89 -0.89
CA ASP A 83 -30.09 23.14 -1.35
C ASP A 83 -29.55 23.54 -2.74
N GLU A 84 -28.23 23.45 -2.95
CA GLU A 84 -27.61 23.69 -4.26
C GLU A 84 -28.09 22.70 -5.32
N GLU A 85 -28.19 21.41 -4.97
CA GLU A 85 -28.71 20.36 -5.86
C GLU A 85 -30.16 20.63 -6.24
N LEU A 86 -31.00 21.04 -5.28
CA LEU A 86 -32.39 21.41 -5.54
C LEU A 86 -32.48 22.62 -6.48
N LYS A 87 -31.70 23.67 -6.22
CA LYS A 87 -31.63 24.86 -7.08
C LYS A 87 -31.20 24.51 -8.51
N LEU A 88 -30.18 23.66 -8.65
CA LEU A 88 -29.73 23.18 -9.95
C LEU A 88 -30.85 22.40 -10.65
N ARG A 89 -31.51 21.45 -9.98
CA ARG A 89 -32.60 20.66 -10.59
C ARG A 89 -33.82 21.50 -10.97
N MET A 90 -34.15 22.51 -10.17
CA MET A 90 -35.31 23.38 -10.41
C MET A 90 -35.03 24.50 -11.42
N PHE A 91 -33.76 24.72 -11.80
CA PHE A 91 -33.40 25.74 -12.78
C PHE A 91 -34.01 25.41 -14.15
N ASN A 92 -34.85 26.31 -14.64
CA ASN A 92 -35.61 26.19 -15.89
C ASN A 92 -35.21 27.25 -16.94
N GLY A 93 -34.18 28.05 -16.66
CA GLY A 93 -33.62 29.01 -17.62
C GLY A 93 -32.74 28.35 -18.66
N GLU A 94 -32.15 29.17 -19.54
CA GLU A 94 -31.20 28.65 -20.54
C GLU A 94 -29.88 28.25 -19.87
N ILE A 95 -29.34 27.09 -20.21
CA ILE A 95 -28.04 26.60 -19.69
C ILE A 95 -26.90 27.59 -19.99
N SER A 96 -27.01 28.36 -21.08
CA SER A 96 -26.08 29.44 -21.47
C SER A 96 -25.94 30.55 -20.41
N GLN A 97 -26.97 30.73 -19.56
CA GLN A 97 -27.01 31.73 -18.49
C GLN A 97 -26.23 31.28 -17.25
N LEU A 98 -25.84 30.00 -17.16
CA LEU A 98 -25.10 29.44 -16.05
C LEU A 98 -23.58 29.54 -16.25
N GLY A 99 -22.87 29.76 -15.15
CA GLY A 99 -21.42 29.68 -15.11
C GLY A 99 -20.91 28.27 -15.47
N PRO A 100 -19.63 28.10 -15.85
CA PRO A 100 -19.07 26.79 -16.20
C PRO A 100 -19.26 25.72 -15.11
N ALA A 101 -19.12 26.10 -13.84
CA ALA A 101 -19.28 25.18 -12.71
C ALA A 101 -20.74 24.75 -12.52
N GLU A 102 -21.68 25.70 -12.59
CA GLU A 102 -23.12 25.45 -12.52
C GLU A 102 -23.59 24.58 -13.68
N ARG A 103 -23.10 24.83 -14.91
CA ARG A 103 -23.41 23.99 -16.07
C ARG A 103 -22.94 22.56 -15.87
N PHE A 104 -21.69 22.38 -15.43
CA PHE A 104 -21.13 21.06 -15.15
C PHE A 104 -21.94 20.31 -14.08
N LEU A 105 -22.20 20.95 -12.92
CA LEU A 105 -22.98 20.32 -11.86
C LEU A 105 -24.44 20.09 -12.26
N LYS A 106 -25.06 20.96 -13.06
CA LYS A 106 -26.43 20.77 -13.57
C LYS A 106 -26.55 19.47 -14.35
N VAL A 107 -25.59 19.17 -15.23
CA VAL A 107 -25.56 17.92 -16.01
C VAL A 107 -25.37 16.71 -15.08
N LEU A 108 -24.50 16.83 -14.07
CA LEU A 108 -24.24 15.75 -13.13
C LEU A 108 -25.45 15.42 -12.25
N VAL A 109 -26.18 16.41 -11.72
CA VAL A 109 -27.32 16.17 -10.82
C VAL A 109 -28.52 15.51 -11.52
N ASP A 110 -28.53 15.53 -12.86
CA ASP A 110 -29.50 14.82 -13.69
C ASP A 110 -29.15 13.31 -13.82
N ILE A 111 -27.92 12.91 -13.46
CA ILE A 111 -27.53 11.50 -13.34
C ILE A 111 -27.95 11.00 -11.96
N PRO A 112 -28.80 9.94 -11.87
CA PRO A 112 -29.20 9.38 -10.59
C PRO A 112 -28.00 8.94 -9.76
N PHE A 113 -27.91 9.47 -8.54
CA PHE A 113 -26.87 9.15 -7.57
C PHE A 113 -25.43 9.42 -8.06
N ALA A 114 -25.22 10.45 -8.90
CA ALA A 114 -23.92 10.78 -9.50
C ALA A 114 -22.74 10.74 -8.51
N PHE A 115 -22.87 11.40 -7.36
CA PHE A 115 -21.78 11.43 -6.37
C PHE A 115 -21.56 10.09 -5.67
N LYS A 116 -22.59 9.27 -5.44
CA LYS A 116 -22.42 7.91 -4.91
C LYS A 116 -21.78 6.98 -5.93
N ARG A 117 -22.15 7.10 -7.21
CA ARG A 117 -21.47 6.40 -8.32
C ARG A 117 -19.99 6.79 -8.38
N MET A 118 -19.68 8.08 -8.19
CA MET A 118 -18.32 8.59 -8.13
C MET A 118 -17.51 8.03 -6.95
N GLU A 119 -18.13 7.89 -5.77
CA GLU A 119 -17.50 7.22 -4.62
C GLU A 119 -17.16 5.76 -4.93
N VAL A 120 -18.05 5.04 -5.62
CA VAL A 120 -17.81 3.65 -6.02
C VAL A 120 -16.72 3.57 -7.09
N LEU A 121 -16.70 4.46 -8.08
CA LEU A 121 -15.61 4.55 -9.06
C LEU A 121 -14.26 4.78 -8.38
N LEU A 122 -14.20 5.72 -7.44
CA LEU A 122 -12.98 6.00 -6.68
C LEU A 122 -12.51 4.76 -5.90
N TYR A 123 -13.43 4.01 -5.33
CA TYR A 123 -13.12 2.75 -4.66
C TYR A 123 -12.60 1.69 -5.66
N MET A 124 -13.19 1.58 -6.85
CA MET A 124 -12.74 0.66 -7.89
C MET A 124 -11.32 0.97 -8.36
N CYS A 125 -10.91 2.24 -8.42
CA CYS A 125 -9.56 2.63 -8.81
C CYS A 125 -8.44 2.01 -7.94
N SER A 126 -8.67 1.83 -6.63
CA SER A 126 -7.65 1.23 -5.74
C SER A 126 -7.90 -0.26 -5.44
N LEU A 127 -9.06 -0.80 -5.84
CA LEU A 127 -9.52 -2.13 -5.45
C LEU A 127 -8.54 -3.23 -5.88
N TYR A 128 -8.10 -3.20 -7.14
CA TYR A 128 -7.24 -4.24 -7.69
C TYR A 128 -5.88 -4.29 -7.00
N GLU A 129 -5.24 -3.14 -6.83
CA GLU A 129 -3.93 -3.02 -6.18
C GLU A 129 -4.01 -3.45 -4.71
N GLU A 130 -5.01 -2.97 -3.97
CA GLU A 130 -5.20 -3.29 -2.55
C GLU A 130 -5.50 -4.77 -2.33
N VAL A 131 -6.33 -5.40 -3.17
CA VAL A 131 -6.61 -6.85 -3.10
C VAL A 131 -5.38 -7.66 -3.44
N THR A 132 -4.60 -7.24 -4.44
CA THR A 132 -3.37 -7.93 -4.84
C THR A 132 -2.35 -7.87 -3.71
N PHE A 133 -2.09 -6.68 -3.17
CA PHE A 133 -1.22 -6.49 -2.01
C PHE A 133 -1.64 -7.34 -0.81
N ALA A 134 -2.94 -7.34 -0.47
CA ALA A 134 -3.43 -8.13 0.66
C ALA A 134 -3.24 -9.64 0.42
N ARG A 135 -3.55 -10.12 -0.78
CA ARG A 135 -3.40 -11.53 -1.16
C ARG A 135 -1.95 -11.98 -1.08
N GLU A 136 -1.04 -11.25 -1.71
CA GLU A 136 0.40 -11.57 -1.73
C GLU A 136 1.00 -11.56 -0.31
N SER A 137 0.54 -10.61 0.53
CA SER A 137 0.94 -10.54 1.93
C SER A 137 0.50 -11.78 2.71
N PHE A 138 -0.77 -12.19 2.57
CA PHE A 138 -1.28 -13.40 3.24
C PHE A 138 -0.62 -14.68 2.74
N GLU A 139 -0.37 -14.79 1.43
CA GLU A 139 0.34 -15.94 0.85
C GLU A 139 1.76 -16.04 1.40
N THR A 140 2.48 -14.91 1.46
CA THR A 140 3.83 -14.85 2.05
C THR A 140 3.81 -15.27 3.52
N LEU A 141 2.85 -14.78 4.31
CA LEU A 141 2.69 -15.14 5.72
C LEU A 141 2.38 -16.64 5.90
N GLU A 142 1.51 -17.20 5.05
CA GLU A 142 1.17 -18.62 5.09
C GLU A 142 2.39 -19.50 4.80
N ILE A 143 3.15 -19.16 3.75
CA ILE A 143 4.36 -19.88 3.37
C ILE A 143 5.42 -19.74 4.47
N ALA A 144 5.66 -18.54 5.00
CA ALA A 144 6.59 -18.30 6.09
C ALA A 144 6.27 -19.15 7.34
N CYS A 145 4.98 -19.25 7.69
CA CYS A 145 4.52 -20.09 8.78
C CYS A 145 4.77 -21.58 8.52
N LYS A 146 4.60 -22.05 7.27
CA LYS A 146 4.94 -23.42 6.87
C LYS A 146 6.44 -23.68 6.90
N GLU A 147 7.26 -22.74 6.43
CA GLU A 147 8.72 -22.81 6.48
C GLU A 147 9.22 -22.93 7.92
N LEU A 148 8.79 -22.05 8.83
CA LEU A 148 9.21 -22.10 10.25
C LEU A 148 8.84 -23.41 10.93
N ARG A 149 7.65 -23.96 10.64
CA ARG A 149 7.15 -25.18 11.27
C ARG A 149 7.76 -26.45 10.70
N SER A 150 8.16 -26.43 9.43
CA SER A 150 8.71 -27.60 8.74
C SER A 150 10.24 -27.61 8.70
N SER A 151 10.90 -26.47 8.95
CA SER A 151 12.36 -26.37 8.90
C SER A 151 13.03 -27.14 10.04
N ARG A 152 13.58 -28.30 9.69
CA ARG A 152 14.34 -29.15 10.62
C ARG A 152 15.54 -28.41 11.19
N LEU A 153 16.25 -27.64 10.36
CA LEU A 153 17.47 -26.95 10.77
C LEU A 153 17.15 -25.78 11.72
N PHE A 154 16.05 -25.04 11.49
CA PHE A 154 15.58 -24.05 12.44
C PHE A 154 15.23 -24.67 13.81
N LEU A 155 14.48 -25.77 13.83
CA LEU A 155 14.17 -26.49 15.08
C LEU A 155 15.44 -26.99 15.79
N LYS A 156 16.44 -27.44 15.03
CA LYS A 156 17.73 -27.86 15.57
C LYS A 156 18.49 -26.69 16.20
N LEU A 157 18.41 -25.50 15.60
CA LEU A 157 18.97 -24.28 16.16
C LEU A 157 18.29 -23.93 17.49
N LEU A 158 16.96 -23.98 17.56
CA LEU A 158 16.24 -23.76 18.82
C LEU A 158 16.67 -24.76 19.90
N GLU A 159 16.80 -26.04 19.55
CA GLU A 159 17.29 -27.08 20.47
C GLU A 159 18.71 -26.79 20.96
N ALA A 160 19.62 -26.39 20.07
CA ALA A 160 21.00 -26.06 20.40
C ALA A 160 21.08 -24.85 21.34
N VAL A 161 20.28 -23.81 21.10
CA VAL A 161 20.17 -22.63 21.96
C VAL A 161 19.65 -23.04 23.35
N LEU A 162 18.59 -23.85 23.42
CA LEU A 162 18.03 -24.31 24.70
C LEU A 162 19.05 -25.11 25.50
N LYS A 163 19.73 -26.08 24.88
CA LYS A 163 20.75 -26.91 25.54
C LYS A 163 21.92 -26.08 26.03
N THR A 164 22.41 -25.16 25.19
CA THR A 164 23.54 -24.29 25.55
C THR A 164 23.14 -23.35 26.69
N GLY A 165 21.97 -22.73 26.61
CA GLY A 165 21.44 -21.88 27.68
C GLY A 165 21.27 -22.63 29.00
N ASN A 166 20.74 -23.86 28.97
CA ASN A 166 20.62 -24.71 30.17
C ASN A 166 21.98 -25.06 30.76
N ARG A 167 22.97 -25.35 29.93
CA ARG A 167 24.33 -25.65 30.40
C ARG A 167 25.00 -24.44 31.03
N MET A 168 24.80 -23.25 30.46
CA MET A 168 25.38 -22.00 30.99
C MET A 168 24.70 -21.56 32.30
N ASN A 169 23.42 -21.83 32.46
CA ASN A 169 22.63 -21.45 33.63
C ASN A 169 22.53 -22.59 34.66
N ASP A 170 23.35 -23.63 34.53
CA ASP A 170 23.39 -24.76 35.46
C ASP A 170 23.66 -24.28 36.90
N GLY A 171 22.92 -24.81 37.87
CA GLY A 171 22.97 -24.35 39.26
C GLY A 171 22.30 -22.99 39.56
N THR A 172 21.65 -22.35 38.57
CA THR A 172 20.85 -21.13 38.79
C THR A 172 19.35 -21.41 38.62
N PHE A 173 18.49 -20.47 39.05
CA PHE A 173 17.04 -20.56 38.82
C PHE A 173 16.63 -20.58 37.33
N ARG A 174 17.56 -20.25 36.42
CA ARG A 174 17.35 -20.26 34.97
C ARG A 174 17.83 -21.56 34.30
N GLY A 175 18.44 -22.48 35.06
CA GLY A 175 18.84 -23.79 34.57
C GLY A 175 17.64 -24.74 34.42
N GLY A 176 17.80 -25.78 33.59
CA GLY A 176 16.76 -26.81 33.41
C GLY A 176 15.47 -26.33 32.76
N ALA A 177 15.50 -25.24 31.99
CA ALA A 177 14.36 -24.73 31.25
C ALA A 177 13.90 -25.72 30.16
N GLN A 178 12.59 -25.81 29.94
CA GLN A 178 12.00 -26.62 28.87
C GLN A 178 11.81 -25.82 27.56
N ALA A 179 11.76 -24.50 27.64
CA ALA A 179 11.58 -23.60 26.51
C ALA A 179 12.15 -22.21 26.84
N PHE A 180 12.31 -21.39 25.81
CA PHE A 180 12.68 -19.98 25.93
C PHE A 180 11.82 -19.13 25.00
N LYS A 181 11.69 -17.83 25.29
CA LYS A 181 11.00 -16.88 24.41
C LYS A 181 11.84 -16.59 23.18
N LEU A 182 11.24 -16.52 21.98
CA LEU A 182 11.97 -16.32 20.72
C LEU A 182 12.85 -15.06 20.70
N ASP A 183 12.49 -14.00 21.41
CA ASP A 183 13.32 -12.78 21.58
C ASP A 183 14.71 -13.07 22.17
N THR A 184 14.91 -14.23 22.80
CA THR A 184 16.23 -14.69 23.26
C THR A 184 17.20 -14.88 22.09
N LEU A 185 16.71 -15.23 20.90
CA LEU A 185 17.53 -15.39 19.70
C LEU A 185 18.27 -14.09 19.34
N LEU A 186 17.61 -12.94 19.53
CA LEU A 186 18.19 -11.62 19.27
C LEU A 186 19.35 -11.29 20.22
N LYS A 187 19.45 -11.97 21.37
CA LYS A 187 20.45 -11.70 22.42
C LYS A 187 21.69 -12.57 22.30
N LEU A 188 21.70 -13.55 21.39
CA LEU A 188 22.82 -14.48 21.24
C LEU A 188 24.09 -13.79 20.75
N SER A 189 23.96 -12.70 20.00
CA SER A 189 25.09 -11.85 19.58
C SER A 189 25.69 -11.05 20.73
N ASP A 190 24.93 -10.79 21.79
CA ASP A 190 25.32 -9.87 22.85
C ASP A 190 26.13 -10.57 23.96
N VAL A 191 25.91 -11.87 24.12
CA VAL A 191 26.63 -12.69 25.09
C VAL A 191 27.99 -13.08 24.52
N LYS A 192 29.06 -12.53 25.09
CA LYS A 192 30.44 -12.78 24.68
C LYS A 192 31.14 -13.81 25.56
N GLY A 193 32.04 -14.56 24.97
CA GLY A 193 32.97 -15.45 25.66
C GLY A 193 34.04 -14.67 26.43
N VAL A 194 34.86 -15.42 27.16
CA VAL A 194 35.96 -14.87 27.98
C VAL A 194 37.00 -14.12 27.12
N ASP A 195 37.13 -14.50 25.85
CA ASP A 195 38.01 -13.84 24.89
C ASP A 195 37.50 -12.46 24.42
N GLY A 196 36.26 -12.09 24.74
CA GLY A 196 35.59 -10.85 24.32
C GLY A 196 35.32 -10.76 22.81
N LYS A 197 35.65 -11.79 22.03
CA LYS A 197 35.56 -11.82 20.56
C LYS A 197 34.47 -12.77 20.09
N THR A 198 34.42 -13.97 20.66
CA THR A 198 33.47 -15.00 20.27
C THR A 198 32.15 -14.77 20.98
N THR A 199 31.03 -14.78 20.25
CA THR A 199 29.69 -14.65 20.85
C THR A 199 29.04 -16.02 21.02
N LEU A 200 27.99 -16.09 21.85
CA LEU A 200 27.18 -17.29 22.00
C LEU A 200 26.57 -17.72 20.66
N LEU A 201 26.20 -16.77 19.80
CA LEU A 201 25.74 -17.07 18.44
C LEU A 201 26.83 -17.79 17.62
N HIS A 202 28.08 -17.32 17.65
CA HIS A 202 29.18 -17.98 16.94
C HIS A 202 29.35 -19.43 17.41
N PHE A 203 29.33 -19.64 18.73
CA PHE A 203 29.44 -20.98 19.32
C PHE A 203 28.29 -21.91 18.89
N VAL A 204 27.04 -21.44 18.97
CA VAL A 204 25.87 -22.24 18.57
C VAL A 204 25.94 -22.60 17.08
N VAL A 205 26.31 -21.67 16.22
CA VAL A 205 26.45 -21.92 14.77
C VAL A 205 27.56 -22.94 14.49
N GLN A 206 28.72 -22.82 15.14
CA GLN A 206 29.82 -23.78 14.99
C GLN A 206 29.40 -25.20 15.40
N GLU A 207 28.64 -25.33 16.50
CA GLU A 207 28.16 -26.63 16.96
C GLU A 207 27.11 -27.23 16.01
N ILE A 208 26.25 -26.41 15.40
CA ILE A 208 25.32 -26.87 14.36
C ILE A 208 26.09 -27.31 13.11
N ILE A 209 27.09 -26.55 12.65
CA ILE A 209 27.94 -26.93 11.52
C ILE A 209 28.59 -28.29 11.78
N ARG A 210 29.20 -28.47 12.96
CA ARG A 210 29.85 -29.73 13.34
C ARG A 210 28.87 -30.92 13.33
N THR A 211 27.70 -30.75 13.93
CA THR A 211 26.71 -31.83 14.04
C THR A 211 26.05 -32.18 12.71
N GLU A 212 25.74 -31.18 11.88
CA GLU A 212 25.18 -31.40 10.54
C GLU A 212 26.21 -31.96 9.55
N GLY A 213 27.47 -31.53 9.66
CA GLY A 213 28.58 -32.08 8.87
C GLY A 213 28.78 -33.57 9.10
N LEU A 214 28.78 -33.99 10.36
CA LEU A 214 28.86 -35.40 10.72
C LEU A 214 27.63 -36.20 10.24
N ARG A 215 26.43 -35.62 10.34
CA ARG A 215 25.20 -36.24 9.87
C ARG A 215 25.19 -36.42 8.35
N ALA A 216 25.56 -35.39 7.60
CA ALA A 216 25.61 -35.43 6.15
C ALA A 216 26.70 -36.41 5.66
N ALA A 217 27.84 -36.47 6.33
CA ALA A 217 28.88 -37.45 6.02
C ALA A 217 28.45 -38.90 6.28
N ARG A 218 27.66 -39.14 7.33
CA ARG A 218 27.05 -40.45 7.59
C ARG A 218 26.02 -40.82 6.53
N ALA A 219 25.16 -39.88 6.14
CA ALA A 219 24.16 -40.10 5.09
C ALA A 219 24.80 -40.41 3.73
N ALA A 220 25.94 -39.77 3.40
CA ALA A 220 26.71 -40.07 2.19
C ALA A 220 27.43 -41.44 2.22
N ARG A 221 27.53 -42.09 3.40
CA ARG A 221 28.35 -43.29 3.63
C ARG A 221 27.54 -44.50 4.10
N GLU A 222 26.24 -44.59 3.78
CA GLU A 222 25.33 -45.70 4.16
C GLU A 222 25.78 -47.15 3.80
N ASN A 223 27.02 -47.37 3.34
CA ASN A 223 27.58 -48.69 3.05
C ASN A 223 28.83 -49.12 3.84
N LYS A 224 29.31 -48.41 4.87
CA LYS A 224 30.41 -48.92 5.74
C LYS A 224 30.22 -48.62 7.24
N SER A 225 30.11 -49.69 8.02
CA SER A 225 29.98 -49.70 9.48
C SER A 225 31.35 -49.58 10.17
N SER A 226 31.78 -48.36 10.50
CA SER A 226 32.58 -48.02 11.70
C SER A 226 33.22 -46.63 11.52
N ILE A 227 32.89 -45.70 12.41
CA ILE A 227 33.57 -44.38 12.49
C ILE A 227 33.78 -44.06 13.98
N LEU A 228 34.52 -44.89 14.67
CA LEU A 228 34.95 -44.54 16.04
C LEU A 228 36.45 -44.52 16.24
N GLU A 229 37.26 -44.76 15.21
CA GLU A 229 38.71 -44.85 15.39
C GLU A 229 39.41 -44.08 14.25
N ASP A 230 40.02 -42.95 14.62
CA ASP A 230 40.83 -41.99 13.86
C ASP A 230 40.13 -40.99 12.89
N VAL A 231 39.96 -39.75 13.36
CA VAL A 231 39.62 -38.60 12.53
C VAL A 231 40.93 -37.90 12.13
N SER A 232 41.35 -38.05 10.88
CA SER A 232 42.45 -37.25 10.30
C SER A 232 42.05 -35.76 10.22
N PRO A 233 43.00 -34.80 10.32
CA PRO A 233 42.71 -33.37 10.12
C PRO A 233 41.93 -33.06 8.82
N ASP A 234 42.24 -33.76 7.73
CA ASP A 234 41.55 -33.62 6.44
C ASP A 234 40.06 -34.03 6.53
N MET A 235 39.72 -34.96 7.43
CA MET A 235 38.35 -35.41 7.66
C MET A 235 37.55 -34.39 8.48
N GLU A 236 38.19 -33.68 9.42
CA GLU A 236 37.54 -32.60 10.19
C GLU A 236 37.17 -31.42 9.30
N GLU A 237 38.09 -30.99 8.44
CA GLU A 237 37.83 -29.92 7.47
C GLU A 237 36.72 -30.31 6.48
N HIS A 238 36.74 -31.55 6.00
CA HIS A 238 35.68 -32.07 5.13
C HIS A 238 34.30 -32.05 5.82
N PHE A 239 34.19 -32.52 7.08
CA PHE A 239 32.93 -32.47 7.82
C PHE A 239 32.48 -31.03 8.08
N HIS A 240 33.42 -30.14 8.40
CA HIS A 240 33.12 -28.72 8.59
C HIS A 240 32.50 -28.11 7.32
N ASN A 241 33.13 -28.33 6.16
CA ASN A 241 32.64 -27.80 4.88
C ASN A 241 31.24 -28.32 4.55
N LEU A 242 30.99 -29.62 4.76
CA LEU A 242 29.68 -30.21 4.52
C LEU A 242 28.60 -29.65 5.47
N GLY A 243 28.96 -29.43 6.74
CA GLY A 243 28.07 -28.80 7.71
C GLY A 243 27.77 -27.34 7.37
N LEU A 244 28.79 -26.61 6.92
CA LEU A 244 28.66 -25.22 6.49
C LEU A 244 27.72 -25.11 5.28
N GLU A 245 27.84 -26.02 4.30
CA GLU A 245 26.93 -26.10 3.16
C GLU A 245 25.48 -26.28 3.63
N VAL A 246 25.22 -27.23 4.53
CA VAL A 246 23.88 -27.46 5.09
C VAL A 246 23.35 -26.22 5.80
N VAL A 247 24.18 -25.58 6.64
CA VAL A 247 23.76 -24.41 7.42
C VAL A 247 23.52 -23.18 6.54
N SER A 248 24.32 -22.99 5.48
CA SER A 248 24.18 -21.87 4.56
C SER A 248 22.81 -21.83 3.84
N ARG A 249 22.21 -23.00 3.64
CA ARG A 249 20.88 -23.15 3.00
C ARG A 249 19.73 -22.69 3.89
N LEU A 250 19.94 -22.51 5.20
CA LEU A 250 18.87 -22.05 6.10
C LEU A 250 18.30 -20.69 5.66
N SER A 251 19.15 -19.80 5.16
CA SER A 251 18.72 -18.46 4.73
C SER A 251 17.79 -18.51 3.52
N SER A 252 18.02 -19.44 2.58
CA SER A 252 17.14 -19.63 1.42
C SER A 252 15.91 -20.49 1.74
N GLU A 253 16.03 -21.42 2.69
CA GLU A 253 14.91 -22.21 3.20
C GLU A 253 13.87 -21.34 3.94
N LEU A 254 14.32 -20.27 4.60
CA LEU A 254 13.47 -19.33 5.33
C LEU A 254 13.31 -17.99 4.59
N GLU A 255 13.35 -18.00 3.25
CA GLU A 255 13.28 -16.79 2.45
C GLU A 255 11.95 -16.04 2.66
N ASN A 256 10.82 -16.75 2.73
CA ASN A 256 9.53 -16.11 2.94
C ASN A 256 9.36 -15.63 4.38
N VAL A 257 10.07 -16.20 5.35
CA VAL A 257 10.14 -15.66 6.71
C VAL A 257 10.76 -14.25 6.72
N LYS A 258 11.83 -14.04 5.94
CA LYS A 258 12.45 -12.70 5.81
C LYS A 258 11.50 -11.71 5.15
N LYS A 259 10.79 -12.13 4.09
CA LYS A 259 9.77 -11.30 3.43
C LYS A 259 8.62 -10.97 4.37
N ALA A 260 8.11 -11.96 5.10
CA ALA A 260 7.04 -11.80 6.07
C ALA A 260 7.42 -10.83 7.19
N ALA A 261 8.67 -10.84 7.64
CA ALA A 261 9.17 -9.91 8.66
C ALA A 261 9.19 -8.44 8.20
N ALA A 262 9.15 -8.18 6.88
CA ALA A 262 9.06 -6.85 6.31
C ALA A 262 7.61 -6.38 6.07
N ILE A 263 6.61 -7.24 6.29
CA ILE A 263 5.20 -6.87 6.12
C ILE A 263 4.76 -6.04 7.33
N ASP A 264 4.26 -4.83 7.05
CA ASP A 264 3.63 -3.97 8.04
C ASP A 264 2.21 -4.47 8.35
N ALA A 265 2.03 -5.01 9.56
CA ALA A 265 0.77 -5.59 9.98
C ALA A 265 -0.36 -4.55 10.15
N GLU A 266 -0.03 -3.31 10.54
CA GLU A 266 -1.02 -2.24 10.71
C GLU A 266 -1.55 -1.80 9.34
N THR A 267 -0.64 -1.65 8.37
CA THR A 267 -0.95 -1.32 6.98
C THR A 267 -1.81 -2.42 6.35
N LEU A 268 -1.43 -3.69 6.48
CA LEU A 268 -2.23 -4.81 5.96
C LEU A 268 -3.63 -4.84 6.58
N THR A 269 -3.72 -4.66 7.90
CA THR A 269 -5.02 -4.62 8.61
C THR A 269 -5.88 -3.46 8.13
N GLY A 270 -5.28 -2.27 7.97
CA GLY A 270 -5.94 -1.09 7.43
C GLY A 270 -6.48 -1.29 6.02
N THR A 271 -5.67 -1.88 5.13
CA THR A 271 -6.08 -2.20 3.76
C THR A 271 -7.25 -3.17 3.73
N VAL A 272 -7.19 -4.27 4.50
CA VAL A 272 -8.29 -5.24 4.58
C VAL A 272 -9.58 -4.61 5.12
N ALA A 273 -9.48 -3.75 6.14
CA ALA A 273 -10.62 -3.04 6.68
C ALA A 273 -11.24 -2.06 5.66
N LYS A 274 -10.40 -1.32 4.93
CA LYS A 274 -10.82 -0.39 3.87
C LYS A 274 -11.53 -1.12 2.74
N LEU A 275 -10.97 -2.24 2.26
CA LEU A 275 -11.58 -3.11 1.26
C LEU A 275 -12.95 -3.63 1.74
N GLY A 276 -13.01 -4.14 2.97
CA GLY A 276 -14.26 -4.64 3.54
C GLY A 276 -15.34 -3.56 3.62
N HIS A 277 -14.99 -2.37 4.11
CA HIS A 277 -15.92 -1.26 4.22
C HIS A 277 -16.40 -0.75 2.85
N GLY A 278 -15.48 -0.56 1.90
CA GLY A 278 -15.81 -0.12 0.55
C GLY A 278 -16.72 -1.10 -0.18
N LEU A 279 -16.45 -2.41 -0.06
CA LEU A 279 -17.29 -3.45 -0.63
C LEU A 279 -18.70 -3.46 -0.04
N LEU A 280 -18.83 -3.35 1.29
CA LEU A 280 -20.13 -3.28 1.96
C LEU A 280 -20.92 -2.05 1.49
N LYS A 281 -20.29 -0.87 1.48
CA LYS A 281 -20.91 0.38 1.03
C LYS A 281 -21.39 0.28 -0.43
N ALA A 282 -20.54 -0.22 -1.34
CA ALA A 282 -20.91 -0.38 -2.75
C ALA A 282 -22.06 -1.39 -2.93
N ARG A 283 -22.01 -2.52 -2.21
CA ARG A 283 -23.05 -3.55 -2.25
C ARG A 283 -24.39 -3.02 -1.72
N ASP A 284 -24.36 -2.27 -0.64
CA ASP A 284 -25.58 -1.73 -0.02
C ASP A 284 -26.19 -0.64 -0.91
N PHE A 285 -25.37 0.22 -1.54
CA PHE A 285 -25.82 1.17 -2.57
C PHE A 285 -26.50 0.47 -3.76
N LEU A 286 -25.89 -0.59 -4.30
CA LEU A 286 -26.47 -1.37 -5.40
C LEU A 286 -27.79 -2.05 -5.01
N LYS A 287 -27.90 -2.59 -3.78
CA LYS A 287 -29.07 -3.36 -3.35
C LYS A 287 -30.24 -2.53 -2.86
N SER A 288 -29.99 -1.38 -2.26
CA SER A 288 -31.03 -0.57 -1.61
C SER A 288 -31.49 0.60 -2.48
N GLU A 289 -30.54 1.34 -3.06
CA GLU A 289 -30.86 2.60 -3.73
C GLU A 289 -31.05 2.40 -5.24
N MET A 290 -30.12 1.69 -5.88
CA MET A 290 -30.18 1.51 -7.34
C MET A 290 -31.30 0.58 -7.82
N LYS A 291 -31.75 -0.37 -6.99
CA LYS A 291 -32.88 -1.24 -7.35
C LYS A 291 -34.19 -0.47 -7.51
N ASN A 292 -34.39 0.57 -6.71
CA ASN A 292 -35.62 1.36 -6.73
C ASN A 292 -35.69 2.29 -7.96
N THR A 293 -34.57 2.57 -8.62
CA THR A 293 -34.51 3.41 -9.83
C THR A 293 -34.93 2.70 -11.12
N ASN A 294 -34.94 1.36 -11.15
CA ASN A 294 -35.43 0.61 -12.33
C ASN A 294 -36.96 0.44 -12.35
N GLU A 295 -37.67 0.99 -11.36
CA GLU A 295 -39.14 0.96 -11.25
C GLU A 295 -39.81 2.31 -11.59
N GLN A 296 -39.09 3.26 -12.20
CA GLN A 296 -39.61 4.56 -12.67
C GLN A 296 -39.38 4.79 -14.16
#